data_AF-A0AA88YMB5-F1
#
_entry.id   AF-A0AA88YMB5-F1
#
_cell.length_a   1.000
_cell.length_b   1.000
_cell.length_c   1.000
_cell.angle_alpha   90.00
_cell.angle_beta   90.00
_cell.angle_gamma   90.00
#
_symmetry.space_group_name_H-M   'P 1'
#
loop_
_entity.id
_entity.type
_entity.pdbx_description
1 polymer ?
#
loop_
_entity_poly.entity_id
_entity_poly.type
_entity_poly.pdbx_seq_one_letter_code
_entity_poly.pdbx_strand_id
1 'polypeptide(L)' 'CVGRVADCKILPNGDFQTCGDCHFYASCSEGYIYVRPCPVSLVFDSIAQRCLYTSSTCIHKPPIIGRR' A
#
# COMPACT_ATOMS: atom_id res chain seq x y z
N CYS A 1 7.02 0.73 0.70
CA CYS A 1 5.61 0.62 1.14
C CYS A 1 5.39 1.62 2.27
N VAL A 2 4.15 2.02 2.50
CA VAL A 2 3.75 2.94 3.57
C VAL A 2 3.16 2.13 4.72
N GLY A 3 3.76 2.24 5.91
CA GLY A 3 3.32 1.54 7.12
C GLY A 3 3.08 2.47 8.30
N ARG A 4 3.54 3.73 8.24
CA ARG A 4 3.37 4.75 9.27
C ARG A 4 3.12 6.12 8.65
N VAL A 5 2.43 6.99 9.40
CA VAL A 5 2.20 8.38 9.00
C VAL A 5 3.51 9.13 8.70
N ALA A 6 4.58 8.81 9.43
CA ALA A 6 5.90 9.41 9.23
C ALA A 6 6.47 9.15 7.82
N ASP A 7 6.06 8.08 7.15
CA ASP A 7 6.55 7.76 5.81
C ASP A 7 6.10 8.82 4.79
N CYS A 8 4.87 9.33 4.90
CA CYS A 8 4.38 10.39 4.01
C CYS A 8 5.06 11.74 4.24
N LYS A 9 5.79 11.94 5.34
CA LYS A 9 6.59 13.17 5.54
C LYS A 9 7.83 13.24 4.65
N ILE A 10 8.32 12.08 4.20
CA ILE A 10 9.52 11.97 3.36
C ILE A 10 9.20 11.52 1.93
N LEU A 11 8.00 10.98 1.70
CA LEU A 11 7.53 10.58 0.38
C LEU A 11 6.87 11.76 -0.35
N PRO A 12 6.98 11.81 -1.68
CA PRO A 12 6.23 12.79 -2.47
C PRO A 12 4.74 12.47 -2.44
N ASN A 13 3.92 13.45 -2.86
CA ASN A 13 2.49 13.25 -3.07
C ASN A 13 2.27 12.14 -4.12
N GLY A 14 1.40 11.17 -3.82
CA GLY A 14 1.15 10.03 -4.70
C GLY A 14 0.60 8.81 -3.98
N ASP A 15 0.36 7.75 -4.76
CA ASP A 15 -0.21 6.50 -4.27
C ASP A 15 0.85 5.40 -4.13
N PHE A 16 0.87 4.76 -2.96
CA PHE A 16 1.87 3.78 -2.57
C PHE A 16 1.20 2.55 -1.96
N GLN A 17 1.82 1.38 -2.13
CA GLN A 17 1.38 0.17 -1.44
C GLN A 17 1.51 0.32 0.07
N THR A 18 0.53 -0.21 0.81
CA THR A 18 0.71 -0.40 2.25
C THR A 18 1.66 -1.57 2.52
N CYS A 19 2.35 -1.55 3.67
CA CYS A 19 3.27 -2.62 4.03
C CYS A 19 2.60 -3.91 4.54
N GLY A 20 1.30 -3.85 4.85
CA GLY A 20 0.59 -4.93 5.53
C GLY A 20 -0.40 -5.67 4.63
N ASP A 21 -1.22 -4.93 3.87
CA ASP A 21 -2.29 -5.51 3.08
C ASP A 21 -2.41 -4.77 1.74
N CYS A 22 -2.20 -5.48 0.65
CA CYS A 22 -2.25 -4.92 -0.69
C CYS A 22 -3.67 -4.68 -1.21
N HIS A 23 -4.70 -5.16 -0.50
CA HIS A 23 -6.07 -4.71 -0.72
C HIS A 23 -6.27 -3.24 -0.31
N PHE A 24 -5.27 -2.65 0.36
CA PHE A 24 -5.23 -1.23 0.65
C PHE A 24 -4.00 -0.58 0.01
N TYR A 25 -4.15 0.69 -0.32
CA TYR A 25 -3.05 1.57 -0.70
C TYR A 25 -3.11 2.86 0.12
N ALA A 26 -1.97 3.53 0.23
CA ALA A 26 -1.83 4.79 0.92
C ALA A 26 -1.61 5.90 -0.09
N SER A 27 -2.49 6.90 -0.09
CA SER A 27 -2.24 8.17 -0.77
C SER A 27 -1.51 9.10 0.20
N CYS A 28 -0.31 9.53 -0.14
CA CYS A 28 0.37 10.62 0.54
C CYS A 28 -0.03 11.95 -0.11
N SER A 29 -0.42 12.93 0.71
CA SER A 29 -0.69 14.30 0.24
C SER A 29 -0.35 15.29 1.35
N GLU A 30 0.55 16.24 1.05
CA GLU A 30 1.01 17.29 1.98
C GLU A 30 1.53 16.72 3.31
N GLY A 31 2.22 15.57 3.26
CA GLY A 31 2.74 14.90 4.45
C GLY A 31 1.73 14.02 5.20
N TYR A 32 0.46 14.01 4.79
CA TYR A 32 -0.61 13.20 5.38
C TYR A 32 -0.81 11.89 4.63
N ILE A 33 -1.20 10.85 5.37
CA ILE A 33 -1.53 9.54 4.83
C ILE A 33 -3.05 9.36 4.77
N TYR A 34 -3.53 8.89 3.62
CA TYR A 34 -4.92 8.47 3.43
C TYR A 34 -4.94 7.03 2.96
N VAL A 35 -5.39 6.11 3.82
CA VAL A 35 -5.50 4.69 3.46
C VAL A 35 -6.81 4.47 2.73
N ARG A 36 -6.74 3.89 1.53
CA ARG A 36 -7.89 3.64 0.64
C ARG A 36 -7.96 2.15 0.29
N PRO A 37 -9.14 1.53 0.35
CA PRO A 37 -9.32 0.16 -0.11
C PRO A 37 -9.36 0.11 -1.64
N CYS A 38 -8.82 -0.96 -2.19
CA CYS A 38 -9.10 -1.36 -3.56
C CYS A 38 -10.53 -1.92 -3.68
N PRO A 39 -11.17 -1.81 -4.85
CA PRO A 39 -12.43 -2.52 -5.14
C PRO A 39 -12.29 -4.04 -4.95
N VAL A 40 -13.41 -4.71 -4.66
CA VAL A 40 -13.45 -6.10 -4.19
C VAL A 40 -12.55 -7.04 -5.01
N SER A 41 -11.68 -7.77 -4.30
CA SER A 41 -10.71 -8.73 -4.82
C SER A 41 -9.57 -8.16 -5.66
N LEU A 42 -9.41 -6.84 -5.74
CA LEU A 42 -8.25 -6.22 -6.37
C LEU A 42 -7.16 -5.89 -5.35
N VAL A 43 -5.92 -5.82 -5.83
CA VAL A 43 -4.72 -5.44 -5.09
C VAL A 43 -4.02 -4.28 -5.78
N PHE A 44 -3.52 -3.32 -5.01
CA PHE A 44 -2.85 -2.16 -5.57
C PHE A 44 -1.47 -2.54 -6.14
N ASP A 45 -1.20 -2.10 -7.37
CA ASP A 45 0.11 -2.23 -7.99
C ASP A 45 0.79 -0.85 -8.07
N SER A 46 1.96 -0.70 -7.46
CA SER A 46 2.66 0.58 -7.42
C SER A 46 3.38 0.95 -8.72
N ILE A 47 3.60 0.02 -9.65
CA ILE A 47 4.14 0.33 -10.98
C ILE A 47 3.01 0.83 -11.88
N ALA A 48 1.88 0.12 -11.88
CA ALA A 48 0.69 0.49 -12.65
C ALA A 48 -0.12 1.63 -12.02
N GLN A 49 0.18 2.00 -10.77
CA GLN A 49 -0.49 3.02 -9.97
C GLN A 49 -2.02 2.81 -9.91
N ARG A 50 -2.47 1.56 -9.80
CA ARG A 50 -3.90 1.20 -9.76
C ARG A 50 -4.15 -0.17 -9.15
N CYS A 51 -5.39 -0.39 -8.74
CA CYS A 51 -5.86 -1.70 -8.30
C CYS A 51 -6.03 -2.64 -9.51
N LEU A 52 -5.44 -3.83 -9.41
CA LEU A 52 -5.46 -4.90 -10.42
C LEU A 52 -5.81 -6.23 -9.77
N TYR A 53 -6.23 -7.22 -10.55
CA TYR A 53 -6.44 -8.58 -10.03
C TYR A 53 -5.14 -9.22 -9.52
N THR A 54 -4.02 -8.86 -10.13
CA THR A 54 -2.68 -9.31 -9.76
C THR A 54 -1.74 -8.12 -9.77
N SER A 55 -0.88 -8.02 -8.77
CA SER A 55 0.14 -6.97 -8.70
C SER A 55 1.54 -7.58 -8.81
N SER A 56 2.36 -6.94 -9.66
CA SER A 56 3.79 -7.19 -9.82
C SER A 56 4.64 -6.70 -8.64
N THR A 57 4.08 -5.81 -7.83
CA THR A 57 4.76 -5.14 -6.72
C THR A 57 4.26 -5.59 -5.36
N CYS A 58 3.02 -6.09 -5.27
CA CYS A 58 2.51 -6.78 -4.09
C CYS A 58 2.96 -8.24 -4.13
N ILE A 59 4.25 -8.43 -3.90
CA ILE A 59 4.84 -9.75 -3.70
C ILE A 59 4.66 -10.02 -2.20
N HIS A 60 3.58 -10.72 -1.86
CA HIS A 60 3.18 -11.11 -0.51
C HIS A 60 4.36 -11.10 0.48
N LYS A 61 4.35 -10.19 1.45
CA LYS A 61 4.99 -10.52 2.73
C LYS A 61 3.96 -11.45 3.41
N PRO A 62 4.20 -12.76 3.49
CA PRO A 62 3.27 -13.64 4.20
C PRO A 62 3.02 -13.04 5.59
N PRO A 63 1.82 -13.19 6.15
CA PRO A 63 1.61 -12.82 7.54
C PRO A 63 2.71 -13.53 8.33
N ILE A 64 3.45 -12.77 9.14
CA ILE A 64 4.20 -13.36 10.25
C ILE A 64 3.16 -13.93 11.23
N ILE A 65 2.49 -15.00 10.82
CA ILE A 65 1.73 -15.86 11.70
C ILE A 65 2.78 -16.65 12.47
N GLY A 66 2.98 -16.29 13.74
CA GLY A 66 3.95 -16.93 14.62
C GLY A 66 5.28 -16.20 14.76
N ARG A 67 5.29 -15.08 15.49
CA ARG A 67 6.42 -14.82 16.40
C ARG A 67 5.95 -15.10 17.81
N ARG A 68 6.49 -16.18 18.38
CA ARG A 68 6.45 -16.52 19.79
C ARG A 68 7.19 -15.44 20.60
#